data_AF-A0A520EFP4-F1
#
_entry.id   AF-A0A520EFP4-F1
#
_cell.length_a   1.000
_cell.length_b   1.000
_cell.length_c   1.000
_cell.angle_alpha   90.00
_cell.angle_beta   90.00
_cell.angle_gamma   90.00
#
_symmetry.space_group_name_H-M   'P 1'
#
loop_
_entity.id
_entity.type
_entity.pdbx_description
1 polymer ?
#
loop_
_entity_poly.entity_id
_entity_poly.type
_entity_poly.pdbx_seq_one_letter_code
_entity_poly.pdbx_strand_id
1 'polypeptide(L)'
;MSDHYNTYDGSSNLPFLISNCAAGHAMMFKKTLTQKFLPFKDGYYHDWWIIFVVATFGKIKSIPDVLVRYRQHDLSITDSLSLKATSTMDRNKGYLNFNLNWIEHCLTLPNIKNKEEIEIIYKQLKSYKEGSRGMKLFIFLLRYYHLLFYFHIKNKSFISRLNLIRKISFG
;
A
#
# COMPACT_ATOMS: atom_id res chain seq x y z
N MET A 1 -0.73 8.50 -12.02
CA MET A 1 -0.92 7.46 -10.97
C MET A 1 -2.10 6.53 -11.28
N SER A 2 -3.28 7.03 -11.65
CA SER A 2 -4.45 6.23 -12.08
C SER A 2 -4.17 5.30 -13.27
N ASP A 3 -3.29 5.71 -14.20
CA ASP A 3 -2.93 4.89 -15.35
C ASP A 3 -2.13 3.64 -14.96
N HIS A 4 -1.41 3.70 -13.83
CA HIS A 4 -0.53 2.62 -13.36
C HIS A 4 -1.14 1.81 -12.20
N TYR A 5 -1.98 2.42 -11.37
CA TYR A 5 -2.61 1.79 -10.20
C TYR A 5 -4.12 1.67 -10.35
N ASN A 6 -4.73 0.70 -9.69
CA ASN A 6 -6.18 0.70 -9.51
C ASN A 6 -6.60 1.87 -8.62
N THR A 7 -7.72 2.51 -8.94
CA THR A 7 -8.36 3.46 -8.02
C THR A 7 -9.04 2.70 -6.88
N TYR A 8 -9.34 3.41 -5.79
CA TYR A 8 -10.00 2.84 -4.62
C TYR A 8 -11.35 3.49 -4.36
N ASP A 9 -12.37 2.67 -4.23
CA ASP A 9 -13.69 3.05 -3.75
C ASP A 9 -14.06 2.14 -2.57
N GLY A 10 -14.21 2.69 -1.37
CA GLY A 10 -14.51 1.87 -0.19
C GLY A 10 -14.19 2.51 1.15
N SER A 11 -14.28 1.72 2.21
CA SER A 11 -14.06 2.13 3.61
C SER A 11 -13.10 1.19 4.36
N SER A 12 -12.28 0.42 3.64
CA SER A 12 -11.26 -0.45 4.24
C SER A 12 -9.90 0.21 4.16
N ASN A 13 -9.19 0.21 5.29
CA ASN A 13 -7.83 0.72 5.41
C ASN A 13 -6.76 -0.30 5.00
N LEU A 14 -7.11 -1.58 4.89
CA LEU A 14 -6.19 -2.68 4.62
C LEU A 14 -5.42 -2.58 3.29
N PRO A 15 -6.04 -2.15 2.16
CA PRO A 15 -5.30 -2.00 0.90
C PRO A 15 -4.13 -1.02 1.01
N PHE A 16 -4.22 -0.07 1.95
CA PHE A 16 -3.22 0.96 2.19
C PHE A 16 -2.11 0.51 3.16
N LEU A 17 -2.05 -0.76 3.58
CA LEU A 17 -0.98 -1.21 4.49
C LEU A 17 0.38 -1.34 3.81
N ILE A 18 0.42 -1.69 2.52
CA ILE A 18 1.69 -1.94 1.82
C ILE A 18 1.85 -1.17 0.51
N SER A 19 0.81 -0.47 0.06
CA SER A 19 0.86 0.36 -1.14
C SER A 19 -0.12 1.52 -1.04
N ASN A 20 0.06 2.53 -1.89
CA ASN A 20 -0.79 3.70 -2.00
C ASN A 20 -1.08 4.00 -3.48
N CYS A 21 -2.32 4.36 -3.80
CA CYS A 21 -2.72 4.80 -5.14
C CYS A 21 -3.01 6.30 -5.25
N ALA A 22 -3.06 7.02 -4.12
CA ALA A 22 -3.46 8.42 -4.09
C ALA A 22 -2.27 9.34 -3.91
N ALA A 23 -2.17 10.35 -4.77
CA ALA A 23 -1.21 11.43 -4.62
C ALA A 23 -1.83 12.57 -3.81
N GLY A 24 -1.09 13.13 -2.84
CA GLY A 24 -1.60 14.19 -1.98
C GLY A 24 -2.16 15.40 -2.74
N HIS A 25 -1.56 15.77 -3.87
CA HIS A 25 -2.01 16.89 -4.70
C HIS A 25 -3.32 16.63 -5.45
N ALA A 26 -3.84 15.40 -5.42
CA ALA A 26 -5.06 14.96 -6.10
C ALA A 26 -6.10 14.43 -5.09
N MET A 27 -6.03 14.88 -3.84
CA MET A 27 -6.94 14.48 -2.77
C MET A 27 -7.78 15.67 -2.27
N MET A 28 -9.03 15.38 -1.93
CA MET A 28 -9.89 16.28 -1.17
C MET A 28 -10.55 15.49 -0.04
N PHE A 29 -10.61 16.07 1.16
CA PHE A 29 -11.19 15.44 2.33
C PHE A 29 -11.86 16.49 3.24
N LYS A 30 -12.74 16.04 4.14
CA LYS A 30 -13.42 16.92 5.08
C LYS A 30 -12.41 17.52 6.07
N LYS A 31 -12.46 18.84 6.28
CA LYS A 31 -11.60 19.54 7.25
C LYS A 31 -11.69 18.94 8.66
N THR A 32 -12.85 18.41 9.05
CA THR A 32 -13.06 17.76 10.36
C THR A 32 -12.16 16.53 10.58
N LEU A 33 -11.63 15.91 9.52
CA LEU A 33 -10.71 14.78 9.62
C LEU A 33 -9.26 15.19 9.91
N THR A 34 -8.92 16.48 9.81
CA THR A 34 -7.54 16.98 10.03
C THR A 34 -7.01 16.63 11.41
N GLN A 35 -7.86 16.70 12.43
CA GLN A 35 -7.53 16.34 13.82
C GLN A 35 -7.19 14.84 13.99
N LYS A 36 -7.49 13.99 12.99
CA LYS A 36 -7.23 12.54 13.06
C LYS A 36 -5.86 12.14 12.49
N PHE A 37 -5.28 12.95 11.61
CA PHE A 37 -4.00 12.63 10.96
C PHE A 37 -2.90 13.65 11.24
N LEU A 38 -3.23 14.80 11.84
CA LEU A 38 -2.24 15.77 12.32
C LEU A 38 -1.87 15.52 13.79
N PRO A 39 -0.63 15.84 14.21
CA PRO A 39 0.49 16.26 13.37
C PRO A 39 1.05 15.12 12.53
N PHE A 40 1.70 15.45 11.40
CA PHE A 40 2.41 14.45 10.61
C PHE A 40 3.69 13.99 11.31
N LYS A 41 4.00 12.71 11.17
CA LYS A 41 5.26 12.13 11.64
C LYS A 41 6.30 12.15 10.53
N ASP A 42 7.52 12.55 10.87
CA ASP A 42 8.64 12.52 9.93
C ASP A 42 8.96 11.09 9.48
N GLY A 43 9.46 10.97 8.25
CA GLY A 43 9.85 9.68 7.66
C GLY A 43 8.71 8.89 7.02
N TYR A 44 7.48 9.41 6.99
CA TYR A 44 6.33 8.79 6.33
C TYR A 44 5.69 9.72 5.30
N TYR A 45 5.20 9.13 4.21
CA TYR A 45 4.48 9.87 3.19
C TYR A 45 3.14 10.38 3.73
N HIS A 46 2.95 11.70 3.70
CA HIS A 46 1.77 12.35 4.27
C HIS A 46 0.49 11.93 3.55
N ASP A 47 0.52 11.80 2.23
CA ASP A 47 -0.63 11.37 1.43
C ASP A 47 -1.05 9.93 1.77
N TRP A 48 -0.08 9.04 1.93
CA TRP A 48 -0.32 7.67 2.35
C TRP A 48 -0.93 7.60 3.76
N TRP A 49 -0.47 8.44 4.68
CA TRP A 49 -1.05 8.54 6.03
C TRP A 49 -2.47 9.08 6.02
N ILE A 50 -2.71 10.18 5.29
CA ILE A 50 -4.04 10.78 5.16
C ILE A 50 -5.02 9.74 4.62
N ILE A 51 -4.67 9.02 3.53
CA ILE A 51 -5.61 8.08 2.93
C ILE A 51 -5.90 6.89 3.85
N PHE A 52 -4.90 6.39 4.58
CA PHE A 52 -5.09 5.32 5.57
C PHE A 52 -6.04 5.74 6.70
N VAL A 53 -5.86 6.95 7.24
CA VAL A 53 -6.71 7.52 8.29
C VAL A 53 -8.13 7.78 7.77
N VAL A 54 -8.27 8.36 6.59
CA VAL A 54 -9.58 8.62 5.98
C VAL A 54 -10.32 7.32 5.66
N ALA A 55 -9.63 6.28 5.18
CA ALA A 55 -10.21 4.95 4.98
C ALA A 55 -10.70 4.31 6.29
N THR A 56 -10.05 4.65 7.41
CA THR A 56 -10.40 4.14 8.75
C THR A 56 -11.68 4.79 9.29
N PHE A 57 -11.82 6.11 9.16
CA PHE A 57 -12.94 6.87 9.76
C PHE A 57 -14.05 7.26 8.77
N GLY A 58 -13.90 6.93 7.50
CA GLY A 58 -14.81 7.39 6.46
C GLY A 58 -14.87 6.47 5.26
N LYS A 59 -15.20 7.07 4.11
CA LYS A 59 -15.28 6.40 2.82
C LYS A 59 -14.49 7.20 1.81
N ILE A 60 -13.75 6.49 0.97
CA ILE A 60 -13.02 7.04 -0.16
C ILE A 60 -13.85 6.78 -1.41
N LYS A 61 -13.91 7.80 -2.27
CA LYS A 61 -14.49 7.71 -3.60
C LYS A 61 -13.50 8.34 -4.57
N SER A 62 -13.08 7.57 -5.56
CA SER A 62 -12.31 8.07 -6.69
C SER A 62 -13.24 8.76 -7.70
N ILE A 63 -12.72 9.82 -8.30
CA ILE A 63 -13.35 10.52 -9.42
C ILE A 63 -12.71 9.96 -10.69
N PRO A 64 -13.49 9.48 -11.68
CA PRO A 64 -12.95 8.85 -12.88
C PRO A 64 -12.29 9.83 -13.84
N ASP A 65 -12.42 11.14 -13.60
CA ASP A 65 -11.90 12.20 -14.45
C ASP A 65 -10.41 12.46 -14.21
N VAL A 66 -9.66 12.68 -15.29
CA VAL A 66 -8.27 13.11 -15.22
C VAL A 66 -8.23 14.61 -14.94
N LEU A 67 -8.22 14.96 -13.64
CA LEU A 67 -8.24 16.35 -13.19
C LEU A 67 -6.84 16.96 -13.01
N VAL A 68 -5.79 16.14 -13.03
CA VAL A 68 -4.41 16.60 -12.80
C VAL A 68 -3.46 15.91 -13.77
N ARG A 69 -2.59 16.69 -14.42
CA ARG A 69 -1.44 16.18 -15.16
C ARG A 69 -0.21 16.26 -14.24
N TYR A 70 0.30 15.11 -13.83
CA TYR A 70 1.50 15.05 -12.99
C TYR A 70 2.75 15.34 -13.84
N ARG A 71 3.52 16.37 -13.45
CA ARG A 71 4.81 16.69 -14.03
C ARG A 71 5.91 16.16 -13.11
N GLN A 72 6.73 15.25 -13.61
CA GLN A 72 7.89 14.75 -12.89
C GLN A 72 9.14 15.47 -13.39
N HIS A 73 9.97 15.95 -12.45
CA HIS A 73 11.28 16.54 -12.72
C HIS A 73 12.38 15.55 -12.30
N ASP A 74 13.59 15.72 -12.81
CA ASP A 74 14.72 14.81 -12.52
C ASP A 74 15.07 14.76 -11.03
N LEU A 75 14.78 15.82 -10.27
CA LEU A 75 14.97 15.91 -8.83
C LEU A 75 13.73 15.52 -8.01
N SER A 76 12.61 15.15 -8.64
CA SER A 76 11.41 14.70 -7.94
C SER A 76 11.70 13.47 -7.08
N ILE A 77 11.29 13.49 -5.81
CA ILE A 77 11.52 12.38 -4.87
C ILE A 77 10.78 11.10 -5.32
N THR A 78 9.57 11.26 -5.87
CA THR A 78 8.72 10.16 -6.33
C THR A 78 8.96 9.88 -7.82
N ASP A 79 9.44 8.68 -8.14
CA ASP A 79 9.56 8.18 -9.52
C ASP A 79 8.39 7.25 -9.91
N SER A 80 7.18 7.79 -9.89
CA SER A 80 5.97 7.02 -10.20
C SER A 80 5.86 6.61 -11.67
N LEU A 81 6.65 7.22 -12.55
CA LEU A 81 6.67 6.95 -14.00
C LEU A 81 7.87 6.08 -14.43
N SER A 82 8.71 5.66 -13.48
CA SER A 82 9.93 4.88 -13.76
C SER A 82 10.85 5.56 -14.79
N LEU A 83 10.89 6.90 -14.77
CA LEU A 83 11.65 7.72 -15.71
C LEU A 83 13.11 7.86 -15.31
N LYS A 84 13.46 7.57 -14.05
CA LYS A 84 14.85 7.59 -13.61
C LYS A 84 15.48 6.23 -13.91
N ALA A 85 16.60 6.23 -14.64
CA ALA A 85 17.46 5.05 -14.71
C ALA A 85 17.90 4.71 -13.29
N THR A 86 17.37 3.60 -12.74
CA THR A 86 17.73 3.14 -11.40
C THR A 86 19.21 2.84 -11.36
N SER A 87 20.01 3.71 -10.74
CA SER A 87 21.31 3.36 -10.19
C SER A 87 21.09 2.21 -9.20
N THR A 88 21.39 0.99 -9.63
CA THR A 88 21.65 -0.17 -8.76
C THR A 88 20.70 -0.37 -7.57
N MET A 89 19.39 -0.14 -7.75
CA MET A 89 18.41 -0.50 -6.73
C MET A 89 18.08 -2.00 -6.83
N ASP A 90 18.93 -2.78 -6.17
CA ASP A 90 18.59 -4.01 -5.46
C ASP A 90 17.67 -4.98 -6.23
N ARG A 91 18.27 -5.75 -7.15
CA ARG A 91 17.63 -6.89 -7.84
C ARG A 91 17.06 -7.95 -6.87
N ASN A 92 17.29 -7.80 -5.56
CA ASN A 92 16.80 -8.64 -4.47
C ASN A 92 15.53 -8.12 -3.76
N LYS A 93 14.91 -7.01 -4.19
CA LYS A 93 13.57 -6.64 -3.69
C LYS A 93 12.58 -7.71 -4.13
N GLY A 94 12.31 -8.67 -3.25
CA GLY A 94 11.33 -9.73 -3.45
C GLY A 94 9.97 -9.17 -3.90
N TYR A 95 9.11 -10.04 -4.42
CA TYR A 95 7.81 -9.63 -4.99
C TYR A 95 6.86 -8.89 -4.01
N LEU A 96 7.23 -8.79 -2.73
CA LEU A 96 6.55 -8.01 -1.69
C LEU A 96 7.44 -6.82 -1.26
N ASN A 97 7.05 -5.61 -1.65
CA ASN A 97 7.66 -4.38 -1.16
C ASN A 97 6.80 -3.81 -0.03
N PHE A 98 7.25 -3.92 1.22
CA PHE A 98 6.54 -3.43 2.40
C PHE A 98 7.51 -2.82 3.42
N ASN A 99 7.00 -1.94 4.27
CA ASN A 99 7.75 -1.32 5.36
C ASN A 99 7.09 -1.69 6.69
N LEU A 100 7.79 -2.43 7.56
CA LEU A 100 7.24 -2.84 8.86
C LEU A 100 7.01 -1.65 9.79
N ASN A 101 7.90 -0.64 9.75
CA ASN A 101 7.78 0.57 10.58
C ASN A 101 6.54 1.38 10.18
N TRP A 102 6.19 1.36 8.89
CA TRP A 102 4.94 1.95 8.40
C TRP A 102 3.71 1.23 8.99
N ILE A 103 3.67 -0.10 8.95
CA ILE A 103 2.54 -0.86 9.51
C ILE A 103 2.43 -0.66 11.03
N GLU A 104 3.57 -0.61 11.72
CA GLU A 104 3.62 -0.28 13.15
C GLU A 104 3.10 1.12 13.43
N HIS A 105 3.45 2.11 12.59
CA HIS A 105 2.90 3.44 12.68
C HIS A 105 1.38 3.45 12.43
N CYS A 106 0.87 2.69 11.46
CA CYS A 106 -0.56 2.53 11.24
C CYS A 106 -1.28 2.02 12.50
N LEU A 107 -0.69 1.04 13.20
CA LEU A 107 -1.23 0.49 14.45
C LEU A 107 -1.29 1.51 15.61
N THR A 108 -0.56 2.62 15.54
CA THR A 108 -0.65 3.70 16.56
C THR A 108 -1.92 4.55 16.43
N LEU A 109 -2.69 4.40 15.34
CA LEU A 109 -3.92 5.17 15.14
C LEU A 109 -4.99 4.79 16.18
N PRO A 110 -5.52 5.73 16.99
CA PRO A 110 -6.59 5.44 17.93
C PRO A 110 -7.87 4.99 17.20
N ASN A 111 -8.60 4.00 17.73
CA ASN A 111 -9.84 3.48 17.12
C ASN A 111 -9.67 3.01 15.66
N ILE A 112 -8.52 2.42 15.36
CA ILE A 112 -8.21 1.85 14.05
C ILE A 112 -9.19 0.75 13.65
N LYS A 113 -9.59 0.77 12.37
CA LYS A 113 -10.43 -0.27 11.78
C LYS A 113 -9.59 -1.51 11.42
N ASN A 114 -10.17 -2.70 11.50
CA ASN A 114 -9.51 -3.97 11.15
C ASN A 114 -8.24 -4.27 11.97
N LYS A 115 -8.17 -3.82 13.23
CA LYS A 115 -6.97 -3.93 14.07
C LYS A 115 -6.38 -5.34 14.11
N GLU A 116 -7.21 -6.34 14.38
CA GLU A 116 -6.78 -7.75 14.46
C GLU A 116 -6.18 -8.26 13.15
N GLU A 117 -6.77 -7.89 12.01
CA GLU A 117 -6.24 -8.27 10.69
C GLU A 117 -4.91 -7.59 10.41
N ILE A 118 -4.74 -6.32 10.80
CA ILE A 118 -3.46 -5.60 10.68
C ILE A 118 -2.39 -6.27 11.54
N GLU A 119 -2.70 -6.68 12.76
CA GLU A 119 -1.77 -7.40 13.65
C GLU A 119 -1.35 -8.76 13.07
N ILE A 120 -2.30 -9.51 12.49
CA ILE A 120 -2.01 -10.76 11.79
C ILE A 120 -1.08 -10.51 10.61
N ILE A 121 -1.38 -9.51 9.78
CA ILE A 121 -0.56 -9.13 8.62
C ILE A 121 0.84 -8.72 9.06
N TYR A 122 0.95 -7.86 10.09
CA TYR A 122 2.22 -7.42 10.64
C TYR A 122 3.07 -8.60 11.11
N LYS A 123 2.50 -9.51 11.90
CA LYS A 123 3.22 -10.70 12.40
C LYS A 123 3.72 -11.58 11.27
N GLN A 124 2.92 -11.80 10.24
CA GLN A 124 3.30 -12.64 9.09
C GLN A 124 4.36 -11.97 8.21
N LEU A 125 4.23 -10.66 7.94
CA LEU A 125 5.24 -9.91 7.19
C LEU A 125 6.56 -9.78 7.96
N LYS A 126 6.51 -9.65 9.28
CA LYS A 126 7.69 -9.68 10.15
C LYS A 126 8.39 -11.04 10.07
N SER A 127 7.63 -12.13 10.23
CA SER A 127 8.16 -13.49 10.09
C SER A 127 8.77 -13.74 8.70
N TYR A 128 8.14 -13.25 7.63
CA TYR A 128 8.69 -13.33 6.27
C TYR A 128 10.03 -12.59 6.14
N LYS A 129 10.13 -11.38 6.70
CA LYS A 129 11.37 -10.59 6.72
C LYS A 129 12.49 -11.30 7.50
N GLU A 130 12.13 -12.05 8.55
CA GLU A 130 13.04 -12.88 9.35
C GLU A 130 13.44 -14.20 8.66
N GLY A 131 12.91 -14.50 7.48
CA GLY A 131 13.29 -15.70 6.71
C GLY A 131 12.22 -16.78 6.62
N SER A 132 11.06 -16.62 7.27
CA SER A 132 9.97 -17.61 7.22
C SER A 132 9.45 -17.80 5.80
N ARG A 133 9.32 -19.06 5.38
CA ARG A 133 8.82 -19.50 4.07
C ARG A 133 7.88 -20.70 4.22
N GLY A 134 7.33 -21.17 3.11
CA GLY A 134 6.56 -22.40 3.02
C GLY A 134 5.05 -22.22 3.06
N MET A 135 4.34 -23.29 3.45
CA MET A 135 2.87 -23.36 3.37
C MET A 135 2.15 -22.29 4.20
N LYS A 136 2.70 -21.89 5.36
CA LYS A 136 2.10 -20.84 6.20
C LYS A 136 2.05 -19.50 5.47
N LEU A 137 3.16 -19.12 4.82
CA LEU A 137 3.25 -17.91 4.00
C LEU A 137 2.37 -18.01 2.75
N PHE A 138 2.31 -19.19 2.14
CA PHE A 138 1.46 -19.45 0.97
C PHE A 138 -0.04 -19.24 1.29
N ILE A 139 -0.53 -19.82 2.38
CA ILE A 139 -1.92 -19.65 2.83
C ILE A 139 -2.19 -18.19 3.21
N PHE A 140 -1.25 -17.55 3.90
CA PHE A 140 -1.35 -16.11 4.23
C PHE A 140 -1.51 -15.26 2.97
N LEU A 141 -0.63 -15.44 1.98
CA LEU A 141 -0.66 -14.68 0.74
C LEU A 141 -1.89 -14.99 -0.10
N LEU A 142 -2.39 -16.24 -0.10
CA LEU A 142 -3.67 -16.57 -0.72
C LEU A 142 -4.83 -15.79 -0.08
N ARG A 143 -4.90 -15.79 1.26
CA ARG A 143 -5.96 -15.11 2.01
C ARG A 143 -5.95 -13.60 1.80
N TYR A 144 -4.77 -12.98 1.85
CA TYR A 144 -4.63 -11.51 1.79
C TYR A 144 -4.21 -10.99 0.42
N TYR A 145 -4.20 -11.82 -0.63
CA TYR A 145 -3.73 -11.45 -1.97
C TYR A 145 -4.40 -10.17 -2.49
N HIS A 146 -5.73 -10.15 -2.45
CA HIS A 146 -6.54 -9.07 -2.97
C HIS A 146 -6.40 -7.76 -2.20
N LEU A 147 -5.93 -7.83 -0.95
CA LEU A 147 -5.68 -6.66 -0.12
C LEU A 147 -4.26 -6.14 -0.34
N LEU A 148 -3.26 -7.01 -0.25
CA LEU A 148 -1.85 -6.65 -0.40
C LEU A 148 -1.53 -6.16 -1.82
N PHE A 149 -2.06 -6.83 -2.84
CA PHE A 149 -1.77 -6.50 -4.24
C PHE A 149 -2.85 -5.63 -4.88
N TYR A 150 -3.84 -5.13 -4.13
CA TYR A 150 -5.01 -4.42 -4.66
C TYR A 150 -4.67 -3.41 -5.77
N PHE A 151 -3.70 -2.53 -5.52
CA PHE A 151 -3.32 -1.46 -6.45
C PHE A 151 -2.52 -1.94 -7.67
N HIS A 152 -1.87 -3.10 -7.57
CA HIS A 152 -1.00 -3.67 -8.61
C HIS A 152 -1.70 -4.76 -9.44
N ILE A 153 -2.94 -5.15 -9.10
CA ILE A 153 -3.72 -6.13 -9.85
C ILE A 153 -4.33 -5.43 -11.08
N LYS A 154 -3.56 -5.31 -12.15
CA LYS A 154 -4.13 -5.10 -13.49
C LYS A 154 -3.98 -6.41 -14.28
N ASN A 155 -5.11 -6.99 -14.69
CA ASN A 155 -5.22 -8.07 -15.68
C ASN A 155 -4.45 -9.39 -15.39
N LYS A 156 -4.12 -9.71 -14.13
CA LYS A 156 -3.51 -11.01 -13.79
C LYS A 156 -4.56 -12.12 -13.70
N SER A 157 -4.39 -13.18 -14.49
CA SER A 157 -5.19 -14.42 -14.40
C SER A 157 -4.96 -15.14 -13.06
N PHE A 158 -5.92 -15.97 -12.64
CA PHE A 158 -5.82 -16.75 -11.40
C PHE A 158 -4.51 -17.56 -11.33
N ILE A 159 -4.10 -18.18 -12.44
CA ILE A 159 -2.86 -18.96 -12.55
C ILE A 159 -1.63 -18.07 -12.33
N SER A 160 -1.61 -16.86 -12.90
CA SER A 160 -0.52 -15.90 -12.70
C SER A 160 -0.41 -15.47 -11.24
N ARG A 161 -1.54 -15.25 -10.56
CA ARG A 161 -1.59 -14.91 -9.12
C ARG A 161 -1.05 -16.06 -8.27
N LEU A 162 -1.51 -17.28 -8.52
CA LEU A 162 -1.06 -18.47 -7.80
C LEU A 162 0.45 -18.70 -7.99
N ASN A 163 0.96 -18.55 -9.21
CA ASN A 163 2.38 -18.65 -9.51
C ASN A 163 3.21 -17.59 -8.78
N LEU A 164 2.72 -16.35 -8.68
CA LEU A 164 3.38 -15.30 -7.91
C LEU A 164 3.45 -15.67 -6.42
N ILE A 165 2.33 -16.09 -5.84
CA ILE A 165 2.27 -16.50 -4.43
C ILE A 165 3.21 -17.69 -4.17
N ARG A 166 3.23 -18.68 -5.07
CA ARG A 166 4.15 -19.83 -5.00
C ARG A 166 5.61 -19.38 -5.03
N LYS A 167 5.97 -18.49 -5.95
CA LYS A 167 7.33 -17.94 -6.07
C LYS A 167 7.78 -17.19 -4.81
N ILE A 168 6.88 -16.44 -4.18
CA ILE A 168 7.19 -15.75 -2.91
C ILE A 168 7.36 -16.76 -1.75
N SER A 169 6.52 -17.79 -1.74
CA SER A 169 6.42 -18.68 -0.60
C SER A 169 7.48 -19.78 -0.59
N PHE A 170 7.93 -20.22 -1.76
CA PHE A 170 8.84 -21.36 -1.94
C PHE A 170 10.07 -21.06 -2.79
N GLY A 171 10.21 -19.82 -3.28
CA GLY A 171 11.43 -19.33 -3.93
C GLY A 171 12.31 -18.62 -2.93
#